data_AF-A0A318L5U5-F1
#
_entry.id   AF-A0A318L5U5-F1
#
_cell.length_a   1.000
_cell.length_b   1.000
_cell.length_c   1.000
_cell.angle_alpha   90.00
_cell.angle_beta   90.00
_cell.angle_gamma   90.00
#
_symmetry.space_group_name_H-M   'P 1'
#
loop_
_entity.id
_entity.type
_entity.pdbx_description
1 polymer ?
#
loop_
_entity_poly.entity_id
_entity_poly.type
_entity_poly.pdbx_seq_one_letter_code
_entity_poly.pdbx_strand_id
1 'polypeptide(L)'
;MAAIELKDITKEYRSDEIITSALRNVNLKIGSGEFAAIMGASGSGKTTLLNIIGCMDIPTSGTYLLDNEDLGGAKEKHLSSIRGKKISFVFQHFALIDDYTVFENVEIPLMKQPLSKAERKKKVLSALKLAGISNLAKKKPSNISGGQKQRAAIARAIVCQAEIILADEPTGALDSKTGNEIMRVFSELNNMGKTIILITHDKNVASYAKRLITIQDGSILSDEAI
;
A
#
# COMPACT_ATOMS: atom_id res chain seq x y z
N MET A 1 -6.87 -15.04 11.82
CA MET A 1 -5.91 -15.68 10.90
C MET A 1 -4.97 -14.59 10.39
N ALA A 2 -3.70 -14.90 10.13
CA ALA A 2 -2.78 -13.90 9.58
C ALA A 2 -3.02 -13.74 8.08
N ALA A 3 -3.16 -12.49 7.65
CA ALA A 3 -3.17 -12.16 6.23
C ALA A 3 -1.75 -12.25 5.67
N ILE A 4 -0.75 -11.81 6.45
CA ILE A 4 0.66 -11.74 6.06
C ILE A 4 1.51 -12.38 7.16
N GLU A 5 2.42 -13.28 6.77
CA GLU A 5 3.42 -13.87 7.67
C GLU A 5 4.78 -13.92 6.96
N LEU A 6 5.76 -13.26 7.57
CA LEU A 6 7.15 -13.18 7.15
C LEU A 6 7.99 -13.95 8.17
N LYS A 7 8.78 -14.91 7.68
CA LYS A 7 9.70 -15.71 8.51
C LYS A 7 11.11 -15.57 7.99
N ASP A 8 12.01 -15.13 8.86
CA ASP A 8 13.44 -14.98 8.59
C ASP A 8 13.77 -14.25 7.29
N ILE A 9 12.96 -13.25 6.92
CA ILE A 9 13.08 -12.54 5.65
C ILE A 9 14.39 -11.75 5.63
N THR A 10 15.20 -12.04 4.63
CA THR A 10 16.43 -11.30 4.33
C THR A 10 16.38 -10.82 2.90
N LYS A 11 16.81 -9.58 2.67
CA LYS A 11 16.92 -8.99 1.35
C LYS A 11 18.29 -8.36 1.18
N GLU A 12 19.01 -8.85 0.19
CA GLU A 12 20.29 -8.33 -0.24
C GLU A 12 20.18 -7.79 -1.66
N TYR A 13 20.70 -6.59 -1.87
CA TYR A 13 20.92 -6.03 -3.20
C TYR A 13 22.40 -6.18 -3.54
N ARG A 14 22.68 -6.70 -4.73
CA ARG A 14 24.03 -6.88 -5.26
C ARG A 14 24.25 -5.89 -6.39
N SER A 15 25.28 -5.07 -6.29
CA SER A 15 25.78 -4.23 -7.38
C SER A 15 27.28 -4.42 -7.46
N ASP A 16 27.76 -4.89 -8.59
CA ASP A 16 29.17 -5.22 -8.84
C ASP A 16 29.79 -6.04 -7.69
N GLU A 17 30.63 -5.42 -6.86
CA GLU A 17 31.36 -6.04 -5.75
C GLU A 17 30.72 -5.79 -4.36
N ILE A 18 29.66 -4.98 -4.28
CA ILE A 18 29.04 -4.59 -3.01
C ILE A 18 27.73 -5.33 -2.79
N ILE A 19 27.64 -6.00 -1.63
CA ILE A 19 26.39 -6.58 -1.12
C ILE A 19 25.84 -5.65 -0.04
N THR A 20 24.66 -5.08 -0.28
CA THR A 20 23.94 -4.28 0.71
C THR A 20 22.74 -5.06 1.21
N SER A 21 22.76 -5.42 2.50
CA SER A 21 21.62 -6.06 3.17
C SER A 21 20.62 -4.99 3.60
N ALA A 22 19.48 -4.96 2.91
CA ALA A 22 18.38 -4.03 3.17
C ALA A 22 17.41 -4.55 4.24
N LEU A 23 17.27 -5.87 4.37
CA LEU A 23 16.52 -6.52 5.44
C LEU A 23 17.32 -7.69 6.01
N ARG A 24 17.28 -7.85 7.32
CA ARG A 24 18.07 -8.82 8.09
C ARG A 24 17.14 -9.61 9.02
N ASN A 25 16.84 -10.86 8.67
CA ASN A 25 16.07 -11.78 9.52
C ASN A 25 14.76 -11.16 10.07
N VAL A 26 13.96 -10.58 9.17
CA VAL A 26 12.69 -9.95 9.52
C VAL A 26 11.62 -11.02 9.74
N ASN A 27 11.09 -11.05 10.96
CA ASN A 27 9.97 -11.90 11.36
C ASN A 27 8.77 -11.02 11.71
N LEU A 28 7.67 -11.16 10.97
CA LEU A 28 6.50 -10.29 11.11
C LEU A 28 5.21 -11.02 10.80
N LYS A 29 4.17 -10.78 11.57
CA LYS A 29 2.83 -11.34 11.34
C LYS A 29 1.77 -10.26 11.47
N ILE A 30 0.96 -10.08 10.43
CA ILE A 30 -0.12 -9.10 10.39
C ILE A 30 -1.44 -9.83 10.09
N GLY A 31 -2.41 -9.66 10.98
CA GLY A 31 -3.78 -10.18 10.87
C GLY A 31 -4.62 -9.48 9.81
N SER A 32 -5.62 -10.21 9.29
CA SER A 32 -6.66 -9.61 8.43
C SER A 32 -7.42 -8.51 9.20
N GLY A 33 -7.62 -7.36 8.58
CA GLY A 33 -8.30 -6.21 9.19
C GLY A 33 -7.45 -5.41 10.18
N GLU A 34 -6.15 -5.72 10.34
CA GLU A 34 -5.25 -4.89 11.15
C GLU A 34 -4.89 -3.57 10.46
N PHE A 35 -4.67 -2.53 11.26
CA PHE A 35 -4.06 -1.29 10.82
C PHE A 35 -2.72 -1.14 11.53
N ALA A 36 -1.64 -1.42 10.82
CA ALA A 36 -0.26 -1.31 11.31
C ALA A 36 0.49 -0.15 10.65
N ALA A 37 1.25 0.59 11.44
CA ALA A 37 2.21 1.57 10.96
C ALA A 37 3.64 1.01 11.09
N ILE A 38 4.48 1.23 10.07
CA ILE A 38 5.90 0.88 10.06
C ILE A 38 6.70 2.18 10.02
N MET A 39 7.45 2.45 11.09
CA MET A 39 8.30 3.63 11.25
C MET A 39 9.78 3.27 11.28
N GLY A 40 10.65 4.23 10.97
CA GLY A 40 12.10 4.06 10.96
C GLY A 40 12.81 5.14 10.17
N ALA A 41 14.12 5.31 10.37
CA ALA A 41 14.93 6.30 9.66
C ALA A 41 14.98 6.04 8.14
N SER A 42 15.37 7.05 7.34
CA SER A 42 15.65 6.82 5.92
C SER A 42 16.72 5.73 5.76
N GLY A 43 16.56 4.84 4.78
CA GLY A 43 17.48 3.71 4.58
C GLY A 43 17.29 2.51 5.52
N SER A 44 16.37 2.55 6.48
CA SER A 44 16.20 1.44 7.44
C SER A 44 15.56 0.15 6.90
N GLY A 45 15.17 0.13 5.62
CA GLY A 45 14.56 -1.03 4.96
C GLY A 45 13.03 -1.00 4.83
N LYS A 46 12.34 0.06 5.28
CA LYS A 46 10.86 0.21 5.20
C LYS A 46 10.29 -0.07 3.80
N THR A 47 10.76 0.67 2.80
CA THR A 47 10.27 0.54 1.42
C THR A 47 10.56 -0.85 0.85
N THR A 48 11.72 -1.43 1.17
CA THR A 48 12.07 -2.81 0.81
C THR A 48 11.07 -3.81 1.40
N LEU A 49 10.76 -3.67 2.70
CA LEU A 49 9.77 -4.49 3.39
C LEU A 49 8.38 -4.35 2.75
N LEU A 50 7.95 -3.12 2.45
CA LEU A 50 6.67 -2.87 1.79
C LEU A 50 6.61 -3.51 0.40
N ASN A 51 7.69 -3.41 -0.37
CA ASN A 51 7.76 -3.98 -1.71
C ASN A 51 7.66 -5.51 -1.67
N ILE A 52 8.30 -6.17 -0.70
CA ILE A 52 8.17 -7.62 -0.50
C ILE A 52 6.74 -7.99 -0.11
N ILE A 53 6.17 -7.33 0.91
CA ILE A 53 4.78 -7.56 1.32
C ILE A 53 3.82 -7.31 0.15
N GLY A 54 4.12 -6.33 -0.68
CA GLY A 54 3.31 -5.95 -1.83
C GLY A 54 3.57 -6.74 -3.09
N CYS A 55 4.38 -7.81 -3.01
CA CYS A 55 4.74 -8.66 -4.14
C CYS A 55 5.40 -7.90 -5.31
N MET A 56 6.01 -6.74 -5.06
CA MET A 56 6.79 -5.95 -6.04
C MET A 56 8.25 -6.38 -6.10
N ASP A 57 8.72 -7.05 -5.04
CA ASP A 57 10.04 -7.64 -4.93
C ASP A 57 9.91 -9.00 -4.22
N ILE A 58 10.93 -9.85 -4.35
CA ILE A 58 11.01 -11.14 -3.64
C ILE A 58 12.14 -11.10 -2.62
N PRO A 59 12.02 -11.79 -1.48
CA PRO A 59 13.13 -11.91 -0.53
C PRO A 59 14.31 -12.66 -1.15
N THR A 60 15.53 -12.39 -0.67
CA THR A 60 16.71 -13.19 -1.02
C THR A 60 16.64 -14.56 -0.32
N SER A 61 16.16 -14.58 0.92
CA SER A 61 15.89 -15.80 1.69
C SER A 61 14.79 -15.58 2.72
N GLY A 62 14.27 -16.67 3.28
CA GLY A 62 13.14 -16.68 4.21
C GLY A 62 11.84 -17.08 3.51
N THR A 63 10.73 -17.03 4.25
CA THR A 63 9.42 -17.46 3.78
C THR A 63 8.42 -16.32 3.92
N TYR A 64 7.70 -16.03 2.84
CA TYR A 64 6.60 -15.09 2.83
C TYR A 64 5.30 -15.82 2.54
N LEU A 65 4.39 -15.85 3.51
CA LEU A 65 3.03 -16.37 3.37
C LEU A 65 2.02 -15.23 3.26
N LEU A 66 1.14 -15.31 2.26
CA LEU A 66 -0.05 -14.46 2.14
C LEU A 66 -1.30 -15.33 2.14
N ASP A 67 -2.16 -15.19 3.15
CA ASP A 67 -3.31 -16.09 3.38
C ASP A 67 -2.92 -17.59 3.40
N ASN A 68 -1.76 -17.90 4.01
CA ASN A 68 -1.13 -19.23 4.05
C ASN A 68 -0.57 -19.73 2.71
N GLU A 69 -0.56 -18.92 1.65
CA GLU A 69 0.09 -19.25 0.39
C GLU A 69 1.54 -18.75 0.38
N ASP A 70 2.51 -19.64 0.12
CA ASP A 70 3.93 -19.27 0.02
C ASP A 70 4.25 -18.56 -1.29
N LEU A 71 4.75 -17.33 -1.17
CA LEU A 71 5.11 -16.44 -2.27
C LEU A 71 6.62 -16.21 -2.39
N GLY A 72 7.45 -16.78 -1.50
CA GLY A 72 8.90 -16.52 -1.45
C GLY A 72 9.65 -16.86 -2.75
N GLY A 73 9.15 -17.84 -3.51
CA GLY A 73 9.69 -18.27 -4.80
C GLY A 73 8.70 -18.16 -5.97
N ALA A 74 7.61 -17.41 -5.81
CA ALA A 74 6.57 -17.31 -6.83
C ALA A 74 7.08 -16.59 -8.10
N LYS A 75 6.63 -17.06 -9.26
CA LYS A 75 6.94 -16.44 -10.56
C LYS A 75 6.21 -15.12 -10.71
N GLU A 76 6.79 -14.18 -11.45
CA GLU A 76 6.23 -12.84 -11.66
C GLU A 76 4.78 -12.83 -12.19
N LYS A 77 4.41 -13.77 -13.06
CA LYS A 77 3.02 -13.89 -13.55
C LYS A 77 2.02 -14.11 -12.39
N HIS A 78 2.42 -14.89 -11.39
CA HIS A 78 1.61 -15.17 -10.21
C HIS A 78 1.58 -13.98 -9.25
N LEU A 79 2.74 -13.39 -8.96
CA LEU A 79 2.85 -12.18 -8.15
C LEU A 79 1.99 -11.04 -8.73
N SER A 80 2.02 -10.83 -10.05
CA SER A 80 1.17 -9.85 -10.72
C SER A 80 -0.32 -10.14 -10.59
N SER A 81 -0.73 -11.41 -10.53
CA SER A 81 -2.13 -11.79 -10.29
C SER A 81 -2.54 -11.50 -8.85
N ILE A 82 -1.67 -11.77 -7.88
CA ILE A 82 -1.88 -11.43 -6.46
C ILE A 82 -2.03 -9.91 -6.29
N ARG A 83 -1.12 -9.11 -6.87
CA ARG A 83 -1.22 -7.64 -6.88
C ARG A 83 -2.52 -7.13 -7.51
N GLY A 84 -3.03 -7.81 -8.53
CA GLY A 84 -4.30 -7.43 -9.17
C GLY A 84 -5.57 -7.75 -8.36
N LYS A 85 -5.47 -8.61 -7.34
CA LYS A 85 -6.63 -9.17 -6.62
C LYS A 85 -6.64 -8.85 -5.12
N LYS A 86 -5.50 -8.97 -4.45
CA LYS A 86 -5.41 -8.96 -2.99
C LYS A 86 -4.78 -7.69 -2.41
N ILE A 87 -3.93 -7.00 -3.19
CA ILE A 87 -3.08 -5.90 -2.70
C ILE A 87 -3.31 -4.64 -3.52
N SER A 88 -3.51 -3.51 -2.86
CA SER A 88 -3.53 -2.19 -3.48
C SER A 88 -2.44 -1.30 -2.90
N PHE A 89 -1.83 -0.46 -3.73
CA PHE A 89 -0.83 0.51 -3.31
C PHE A 89 -1.35 1.95 -3.35
N VAL A 90 -0.91 2.75 -2.37
CA VAL A 90 -1.07 4.19 -2.30
C VAL A 90 0.30 4.81 -2.03
N PHE A 91 0.86 5.54 -3.00
CA PHE A 91 2.20 6.12 -2.90
C PHE A 91 2.15 7.62 -2.61
N GLN A 92 3.20 8.15 -1.98
CA GLN A 92 3.41 9.58 -1.76
C GLN A 92 3.37 10.41 -3.05
N HIS A 93 3.90 9.87 -4.15
CA HIS A 93 3.93 10.53 -5.46
C HIS A 93 2.65 10.31 -6.28
N PHE A 94 1.57 9.80 -5.66
CA PHE A 94 0.25 9.52 -6.24
C PHE A 94 0.22 8.38 -7.29
N ALA A 95 1.30 8.23 -8.07
CA ALA A 95 1.42 7.30 -9.19
C ALA A 95 0.26 7.40 -10.19
N LEU A 96 -0.26 8.60 -10.46
CA LEU A 96 -1.31 8.82 -11.46
C LEU A 96 -0.71 9.02 -12.85
N ILE A 97 -1.43 8.58 -13.89
CA ILE A 97 -1.08 8.84 -15.29
C ILE A 97 -1.66 10.20 -15.67
N ASP A 98 -0.79 11.16 -15.97
CA ASP A 98 -1.18 12.56 -16.19
C ASP A 98 -2.09 12.77 -17.41
N ASP A 99 -1.94 11.93 -18.44
CA ASP A 99 -2.77 12.01 -19.65
C ASP A 99 -4.21 11.54 -19.43
N TYR A 100 -4.44 10.77 -18.37
CA TYR A 100 -5.73 10.16 -18.07
C TYR A 100 -6.52 11.05 -17.12
N THR A 101 -7.83 11.05 -17.25
CA THR A 101 -8.72 11.65 -16.26
C THR A 101 -8.62 10.89 -14.92
N VAL A 102 -9.13 11.51 -13.85
CA VAL A 102 -9.28 10.86 -12.54
C VAL A 102 -10.11 9.58 -12.66
N PHE A 103 -11.20 9.61 -13.44
CA PHE A 103 -12.02 8.42 -13.70
C PHE A 103 -11.20 7.31 -14.35
N GLU A 104 -10.47 7.61 -15.42
CA GLU A 104 -9.67 6.63 -16.15
C GLU A 104 -8.55 6.06 -15.27
N ASN A 105 -7.86 6.90 -14.49
CA ASN A 105 -6.88 6.46 -13.52
C ASN A 105 -7.42 5.44 -12.52
N VAL A 106 -8.64 5.68 -12.02
CA VAL A 106 -9.34 4.75 -11.10
C VAL A 106 -9.88 3.53 -11.85
N GLU A 107 -10.18 3.61 -13.14
CA GLU A 107 -10.65 2.47 -13.94
C GLU A 107 -9.54 1.44 -14.25
N ILE A 108 -8.28 1.87 -14.34
CA ILE A 108 -7.14 1.02 -14.78
C ILE A 108 -7.14 -0.39 -14.19
N PRO A 109 -7.26 -0.59 -12.86
CA PRO A 109 -7.18 -1.93 -12.28
C PRO A 109 -8.33 -2.86 -12.73
N LEU A 110 -9.49 -2.28 -13.07
CA LEU A 110 -10.66 -3.03 -13.52
C LEU A 110 -10.55 -3.48 -14.98
N MET A 111 -9.67 -2.89 -15.79
CA MET A 111 -9.56 -3.20 -17.23
C MET A 111 -9.14 -4.66 -17.49
N LYS A 112 -8.43 -5.28 -16.55
CA LYS A 112 -8.01 -6.69 -16.63
C LYS A 112 -9.03 -7.66 -16.03
N GLN A 113 -10.13 -7.16 -15.46
CA GLN A 113 -11.18 -7.99 -14.87
C GLN A 113 -12.28 -8.27 -15.90
N PRO A 114 -12.98 -9.43 -15.81
CA PRO A 114 -14.09 -9.77 -16.71
C PRO A 114 -15.36 -8.97 -16.34
N LEU A 115 -15.31 -7.65 -16.48
CA LEU A 115 -16.39 -6.71 -16.16
C LEU A 115 -16.80 -5.93 -17.41
N SER A 116 -18.10 -5.74 -17.59
CA SER A 116 -18.65 -4.84 -18.61
C SER A 116 -18.28 -3.37 -18.33
N LYS A 117 -18.33 -2.53 -19.35
CA LYS A 117 -18.09 -1.08 -19.23
C LYS A 117 -19.03 -0.42 -18.20
N ALA A 118 -20.29 -0.86 -18.14
CA ALA A 118 -21.27 -0.34 -17.21
C ALA A 118 -20.93 -0.69 -15.75
N GLU A 119 -20.51 -1.94 -15.50
CA GLU A 119 -20.08 -2.40 -14.17
C GLU A 119 -18.82 -1.66 -13.70
N ARG A 120 -17.81 -1.51 -14.58
CA ARG A 120 -16.61 -0.74 -14.26
C ARG A 120 -16.95 0.70 -13.90
N LYS A 121 -17.77 1.36 -14.71
CA LYS A 121 -18.24 2.72 -14.42
C LYS A 121 -18.92 2.84 -13.06
N LYS A 122 -19.80 1.89 -12.71
CA LYS A 122 -20.47 1.87 -11.40
C LYS A 122 -19.46 1.73 -10.26
N LYS A 123 -18.49 0.80 -10.37
CA LYS A 123 -17.43 0.61 -9.36
C LYS A 123 -16.56 1.85 -9.20
N VAL A 124 -16.11 2.46 -10.31
CA VAL A 124 -15.28 3.67 -10.29
C VAL A 124 -16.02 4.82 -9.63
N LEU A 125 -17.27 5.09 -10.00
CA LEU A 125 -18.05 6.17 -9.39
C LEU A 125 -18.28 5.96 -7.89
N SER A 126 -18.48 4.71 -7.47
CA SER A 126 -18.58 4.37 -6.05
C SER A 126 -17.27 4.65 -5.30
N ALA A 127 -16.12 4.27 -5.88
CA ALA A 127 -14.81 4.52 -5.29
C ALA A 127 -14.49 6.02 -5.19
N LEU A 128 -14.80 6.79 -6.23
CA LEU A 128 -14.65 8.25 -6.23
C LEU A 128 -15.53 8.92 -5.17
N LYS A 129 -16.73 8.39 -4.92
CA LYS A 129 -17.63 8.86 -3.87
C LYS A 129 -17.04 8.62 -2.49
N LEU A 130 -16.55 7.40 -2.22
CA LEU A 130 -15.90 7.07 -0.95
C LEU A 130 -14.66 7.94 -0.69
N ALA A 131 -13.89 8.26 -1.74
CA ALA A 131 -12.75 9.16 -1.63
C ALA A 131 -13.12 10.66 -1.55
N GLY A 132 -14.40 11.01 -1.71
CA GLY A 132 -14.90 12.39 -1.62
C GLY A 132 -14.59 13.27 -2.83
N ILE A 133 -14.39 12.70 -4.03
CA ILE A 133 -13.93 13.41 -5.24
C ILE A 133 -14.77 13.13 -6.50
N SER A 134 -16.04 12.73 -6.34
CA SER A 134 -16.94 12.43 -7.47
C SER A 134 -17.02 13.54 -8.53
N ASN A 135 -16.98 14.80 -8.10
CA ASN A 135 -17.02 15.98 -8.98
C ASN A 135 -15.75 16.15 -9.83
N LEU A 136 -14.66 15.46 -9.51
CA LEU A 136 -13.37 15.56 -10.20
C LEU A 136 -13.17 14.48 -11.26
N ALA A 137 -14.12 13.55 -11.43
CA ALA A 137 -14.00 12.38 -12.30
C ALA A 137 -13.45 12.69 -13.71
N LYS A 138 -13.85 13.81 -14.31
CA LYS A 138 -13.46 14.22 -15.67
C LYS A 138 -12.18 15.07 -15.75
N LYS A 139 -11.62 15.49 -14.60
CA LYS A 139 -10.40 16.32 -14.59
C LYS A 139 -9.17 15.44 -14.78
N LYS A 140 -8.12 16.01 -15.36
CA LYS A 140 -6.78 15.42 -15.40
C LYS A 140 -6.01 15.71 -14.09
N PRO A 141 -5.04 14.88 -13.70
CA PRO A 141 -4.16 15.12 -12.55
C PRO A 141 -3.53 16.52 -12.55
N SER A 142 -3.14 17.06 -13.71
CA SER A 142 -2.59 18.42 -13.83
C SER A 142 -3.54 19.53 -13.32
N ASN A 143 -4.84 19.27 -13.25
CA ASN A 143 -5.88 20.27 -12.97
C ASN A 143 -6.50 20.13 -11.57
N ILE A 144 -5.85 19.37 -10.68
CA ILE A 144 -6.32 19.09 -9.30
C ILE A 144 -5.17 19.23 -8.30
N SER A 145 -5.50 19.53 -7.04
CA SER A 145 -4.50 19.71 -5.98
C SER A 145 -3.84 18.39 -5.56
N GLY A 146 -2.71 18.45 -4.85
CA GLY A 146 -2.03 17.27 -4.31
C GLY A 146 -2.95 16.39 -3.45
N GLY A 147 -3.74 16.99 -2.56
CA GLY A 147 -4.74 16.26 -1.77
C GLY A 147 -5.80 15.55 -2.62
N GLN A 148 -6.24 16.18 -3.70
CA GLN A 148 -7.19 15.58 -4.65
C GLN A 148 -6.53 14.44 -5.45
N LYS A 149 -5.25 14.57 -5.82
CA LYS A 149 -4.47 13.48 -6.42
C LYS A 149 -4.34 12.29 -5.46
N GLN A 150 -4.08 12.54 -4.18
CA GLN A 150 -4.02 11.48 -3.18
C GLN A 150 -5.36 10.77 -3.00
N ARG A 151 -6.47 11.53 -2.95
CA ARG A 151 -7.83 10.96 -2.93
C ARG A 151 -8.10 10.11 -4.18
N ALA A 152 -7.60 10.52 -5.35
CA ALA A 152 -7.70 9.71 -6.57
C ALA A 152 -6.88 8.42 -6.50
N ALA A 153 -5.67 8.46 -5.93
CA ALA A 153 -4.85 7.27 -5.68
C ALA A 153 -5.54 6.32 -4.69
N ILE A 154 -6.18 6.84 -3.64
CA ILE A 154 -6.98 6.05 -2.69
C ILE A 154 -8.22 5.48 -3.37
N ALA A 155 -8.94 6.25 -4.18
CA ALA A 155 -10.06 5.72 -4.97
C ALA A 155 -9.63 4.55 -5.86
N ARG A 156 -8.44 4.63 -6.46
CA ARG A 156 -7.85 3.52 -7.22
C ARG A 156 -7.53 2.31 -6.35
N ALA A 157 -7.09 2.49 -5.11
CA ALA A 157 -6.90 1.38 -4.18
C ALA A 157 -8.24 0.73 -3.78
N ILE A 158 -9.28 1.54 -3.54
CA ILE A 158 -10.63 1.10 -3.16
C ILE A 158 -11.29 0.29 -4.28
N VAL A 159 -11.17 0.75 -5.53
CA VAL A 159 -11.88 0.15 -6.67
C VAL A 159 -11.43 -1.29 -6.96
N CYS A 160 -10.18 -1.63 -6.63
CA CYS A 160 -9.64 -2.99 -6.76
C CYS A 160 -10.34 -3.99 -5.84
N GLN A 161 -11.03 -3.52 -4.80
CA GLN A 161 -11.61 -4.33 -3.73
C GLN A 161 -10.60 -5.21 -2.98
N ALA A 162 -9.29 -4.94 -3.15
CA ALA A 162 -8.19 -5.59 -2.45
C ALA A 162 -8.41 -5.61 -0.92
N GLU A 163 -8.01 -6.69 -0.28
CA GLU A 163 -8.13 -6.88 1.17
C GLU A 163 -7.04 -6.13 1.93
N ILE A 164 -5.89 -5.94 1.28
CA ILE A 164 -4.71 -5.27 1.85
C ILE A 164 -4.45 -3.97 1.09
N ILE A 165 -4.25 -2.89 1.84
CA ILE A 165 -3.82 -1.60 1.32
C ILE A 165 -2.45 -1.27 1.91
N LEU A 166 -1.47 -1.11 1.03
CA LEU A 166 -0.11 -0.69 1.35
C LEU A 166 0.03 0.79 1.04
N ALA A 167 0.39 1.58 2.03
CA ALA A 167 0.51 3.03 1.89
C ALA A 167 1.95 3.48 2.21
N ASP A 168 2.64 4.04 1.23
CA ASP A 168 4.01 4.54 1.36
C ASP A 168 3.99 6.07 1.45
N GLU A 169 4.18 6.59 2.66
CA GLU A 169 4.12 8.02 3.01
C GLU A 169 2.93 8.77 2.37
N PRO A 170 1.68 8.30 2.55
CA PRO A 170 0.52 8.79 1.80
C PRO A 170 0.16 10.25 2.11
N THR A 171 0.76 10.86 3.13
CA THR A 171 0.54 12.26 3.51
C THR A 171 1.79 13.12 3.39
N GLY A 172 2.95 12.55 3.03
CA GLY A 172 4.24 13.25 3.05
C GLY A 172 4.35 14.43 2.06
N ALA A 173 3.45 14.52 1.08
CA ALA A 173 3.38 15.62 0.12
C ALA A 173 2.22 16.60 0.38
N LEU A 174 1.54 16.51 1.53
CA LEU A 174 0.30 17.22 1.84
C LEU A 174 0.46 18.13 3.07
N ASP A 175 -0.34 19.19 3.13
CA ASP A 175 -0.48 19.98 4.36
C ASP A 175 -1.17 19.16 5.46
N SER A 176 -1.00 19.55 6.71
CA SER A 176 -1.49 18.81 7.88
C SER A 176 -3.01 18.62 7.90
N LYS A 177 -3.78 19.61 7.45
CA LYS A 177 -5.25 19.51 7.39
C LYS A 177 -5.65 18.46 6.37
N THR A 178 -5.11 18.56 5.16
CA THR A 178 -5.37 17.58 4.10
C THR A 178 -4.89 16.18 4.51
N GLY A 179 -3.71 16.07 5.13
CA GLY A 179 -3.16 14.81 5.63
C GLY A 179 -4.09 14.13 6.64
N ASN A 180 -4.63 14.87 7.60
CA ASN A 180 -5.60 14.34 8.56
C ASN A 180 -6.89 13.83 7.88
N GLU A 181 -7.38 14.54 6.86
CA GLU A 181 -8.54 14.06 6.10
C GLU A 181 -8.25 12.76 5.33
N ILE A 182 -7.03 12.62 4.79
CA ILE A 182 -6.58 11.38 4.14
C ILE A 182 -6.52 10.23 5.14
N MET A 183 -5.96 10.47 6.33
CA MET A 183 -5.86 9.45 7.37
C MET A 183 -7.23 8.98 7.87
N ARG A 184 -8.22 9.87 7.95
CA ARG A 184 -9.62 9.48 8.24
C ARG A 184 -10.18 8.49 7.22
N VAL A 185 -9.86 8.65 5.93
CA VAL A 185 -10.29 7.70 4.90
C VAL A 185 -9.64 6.32 5.13
N PHE A 186 -8.36 6.26 5.50
CA PHE A 186 -7.74 4.98 5.87
C PHE A 186 -8.40 4.36 7.11
N SER A 187 -8.70 5.15 8.15
CA SER A 187 -9.44 4.65 9.33
C SER A 187 -10.82 4.09 8.97
N GLU A 188 -11.57 4.77 8.09
CA GLU A 188 -12.86 4.27 7.60
C GLU A 188 -12.71 2.95 6.84
N LEU A 189 -11.72 2.84 5.96
CA LEU A 189 -11.42 1.60 5.23
C LEU A 189 -11.03 0.46 6.18
N ASN A 190 -10.24 0.73 7.22
CA ASN A 190 -9.91 -0.27 8.23
C ASN A 190 -11.16 -0.73 9.00
N ASN A 191 -12.05 0.20 9.37
CA ASN A 191 -13.31 -0.12 10.03
C ASN A 191 -14.25 -0.95 9.14
N MET A 192 -14.10 -0.88 7.82
CA MET A 192 -14.78 -1.76 6.85
C MET A 192 -14.10 -3.14 6.72
N GLY A 193 -13.08 -3.44 7.52
CA GLY A 193 -12.36 -4.72 7.54
C GLY A 193 -11.15 -4.82 6.63
N LYS A 194 -10.69 -3.72 6.01
CA LYS A 194 -9.46 -3.72 5.21
C LYS A 194 -8.22 -3.78 6.09
N THR A 195 -7.26 -4.60 5.71
CA THR A 195 -5.91 -4.58 6.31
C THR A 195 -5.14 -3.39 5.74
N ILE A 196 -4.52 -2.59 6.60
CA ILE A 196 -3.76 -1.41 6.19
C ILE A 196 -2.36 -1.49 6.77
N ILE A 197 -1.36 -1.34 5.92
CA ILE A 197 0.04 -1.23 6.31
C ILE A 197 0.55 0.10 5.80
N LEU A 198 0.94 0.95 6.73
CA LEU A 198 1.30 2.34 6.48
C LEU A 198 2.77 2.57 6.81
N ILE A 199 3.56 3.04 5.86
CA ILE A 199 4.90 3.55 6.13
C ILE A 199 4.85 5.05 6.30
N THR A 200 5.48 5.52 7.36
CA THR A 200 5.62 6.94 7.66
C THR A 200 6.81 7.20 8.57
N HIS A 201 7.33 8.42 8.56
CA HIS A 201 8.24 8.94 9.58
C HIS A 201 7.54 9.94 10.53
N ASP A 202 6.29 10.30 10.26
CA ASP A 202 5.48 11.20 11.10
C ASP A 202 4.70 10.42 12.16
N LYS A 203 4.96 10.72 13.44
CA LYS A 203 4.28 10.12 14.60
C LYS A 203 2.78 10.40 14.63
N ASN A 204 2.33 11.58 14.19
CA ASN A 204 0.92 11.92 14.15
C ASN A 204 0.16 11.10 13.10
N VAL A 205 0.85 10.73 12.02
CA VAL A 205 0.30 9.85 10.98
C VAL A 205 0.28 8.40 11.49
N ALA A 206 1.35 7.98 12.17
CA ALA A 206 1.44 6.63 12.75
C ALA A 206 0.38 6.39 13.84
N SER A 207 -0.01 7.41 14.60
CA SER A 207 -1.02 7.29 15.67
C SER A 207 -2.44 6.98 15.19
N TYR A 208 -2.70 6.98 13.87
CA TYR A 208 -3.96 6.47 13.31
C TYR A 208 -4.00 4.94 13.22
N ALA A 209 -2.85 4.28 13.28
CA ALA A 209 -2.74 2.83 13.35
C ALA A 209 -2.99 2.33 14.78
N LYS A 210 -3.31 1.03 14.91
CA LYS A 210 -3.53 0.34 16.19
C LYS A 210 -2.29 -0.44 16.66
N ARG A 211 -1.25 -0.43 15.84
CA ARG A 211 0.00 -1.17 16.03
C ARG A 211 1.13 -0.41 15.36
N LEU A 212 2.25 -0.28 16.06
CA LEU A 212 3.47 0.36 15.59
C LEU A 212 4.60 -0.64 15.53
N ILE A 213 5.19 -0.75 14.35
CA ILE A 213 6.38 -1.55 14.09
C ILE A 213 7.52 -0.58 13.79
N THR A 214 8.61 -0.67 14.55
CA THR A 214 9.80 0.14 14.30
C THR A 214 10.86 -0.70 13.62
N ILE A 215 11.38 -0.24 12.49
CA ILE A 215 12.48 -0.89 11.76
C ILE A 215 13.74 -0.02 11.78
N GLN A 216 14.86 -0.66 12.10
CA GLN A 216 16.18 -0.05 12.18
C GLN A 216 17.21 -0.98 11.52
N ASP A 217 18.02 -0.43 10.62
CA ASP A 217 19.12 -1.14 9.95
C ASP A 217 18.74 -2.50 9.33
N GLY A 218 17.52 -2.60 8.81
CA GLY A 218 16.97 -3.79 8.18
C GLY A 218 16.30 -4.81 9.13
N SER A 219 16.25 -4.53 10.43
CA SER A 219 15.67 -5.40 11.45
C SER A 219 14.49 -4.74 12.17
N ILE A 220 13.52 -5.54 12.63
CA ILE A 220 12.45 -5.03 13.50
C ILE A 220 13.03 -4.79 14.89
N LEU A 221 12.98 -3.53 15.33
CA LEU A 221 13.44 -3.08 16.65
C LEU A 221 12.34 -3.26 17.70
N SER A 222 11.11 -2.87 17.37
CA SER A 222 9.96 -3.00 18.26
C SER A 222 8.66 -3.25 17.48
N ASP A 223 7.69 -3.85 18.16
CA ASP A 223 6.39 -4.21 17.63
C ASP A 223 5.36 -4.14 18.76
N GLU A 224 4.59 -3.04 18.80
CA GLU A 224 3.78 -2.65 19.96
C GLU A 224 2.36 -2.28 19.52
N ALA A 225 1.36 -2.60 20.36
CA ALA A 225 0.00 -2.09 20.18
C ALA A 225 -0.09 -0.63 20.67
N ILE A 226 -0.92 0.19 20.01
CA ILE A 226 -1.20 1.58 20.38
C ILE A 226 -2.68 1.76 20.69
#